data_AF-A0A845X725-F1
#
_entry.id   AF-A0A845X725-F1
#
_cell.length_a   1.000
_cell.length_b   1.000
_cell.length_c   1.000
_cell.angle_alpha   90.00
_cell.angle_beta   90.00
_cell.angle_gamma   90.00
#
_symmetry.space_group_name_H-M   'P 1'
#
loop_
_entity.id
_entity.type
_entity.pdbx_description
1 polymer ?
#
loop_
_entity_poly.entity_id
_entity_poly.type
_entity_poly.pdbx_seq_one_letter_code
_entity_poly.pdbx_strand_id
1 'polypeptide(L)'
;MSIFKPSKQKSSYLDELFLDAQIRNIQLFFTFIDNSVYVGYVVDFESPSGYFSILPVISGYLRTTDRVVKFNTSHIDALKNGRIELKDLRITFNRKDLISVKVFIPHIYEQEFSPSEVDYSDEQNAMSFE
;
A
#
# COMPACT_ATOMS: atom_id res chain seq x y z
N MET A 1 30.86 -18.92 24.86
CA MET A 1 30.37 -17.81 24.01
C MET A 1 29.44 -18.41 22.96
N SER A 2 28.12 -18.34 23.16
CA SER A 2 27.15 -18.79 22.16
C SER A 2 26.97 -17.69 21.12
N ILE A 3 27.33 -18.00 19.88
CA ILE A 3 27.10 -17.14 18.72
C ILE A 3 25.63 -17.28 18.34
N PHE A 4 24.82 -16.30 18.72
CA PHE A 4 23.44 -16.19 18.27
C PHE A 4 23.45 -15.91 16.76
N LYS A 5 23.22 -16.93 15.94
CA LYS A 5 22.96 -16.73 14.50
C LYS A 5 21.50 -16.31 14.35
N PRO A 6 21.20 -15.08 13.87
CA PRO A 6 19.83 -14.71 13.56
C PRO A 6 19.29 -15.66 12.49
N SER A 7 18.08 -16.17 12.74
CA SER A 7 17.47 -17.29 12.02
C SER A 7 17.13 -16.94 10.57
N LYS A 8 17.33 -17.92 9.67
CA LYS A 8 16.84 -17.95 8.27
C LYS A 8 15.30 -17.86 8.13
N GLN A 9 14.58 -17.59 9.21
CA GLN A 9 13.13 -17.79 9.30
C GLN A 9 12.32 -16.60 8.73
N LYS A 10 12.89 -15.39 8.71
CA LYS A 10 12.20 -14.20 8.16
C LYS A 10 12.10 -14.17 6.64
N SER A 11 13.06 -14.74 5.89
CA SER A 11 12.96 -14.75 4.42
C SER A 11 11.90 -15.73 3.95
N SER A 12 11.75 -16.88 4.64
CA SER A 12 10.72 -17.90 4.34
C SER A 12 9.32 -17.30 4.37
N TYR A 13 8.99 -16.54 5.43
CA TYR A 13 7.64 -15.99 5.58
C TYR A 13 7.28 -14.97 4.49
N LEU A 14 8.20 -14.07 4.12
CA LEU A 14 7.94 -13.10 3.06
C LEU A 14 7.83 -13.76 1.70
N ASP A 15 8.66 -14.77 1.42
CA ASP A 15 8.59 -15.55 0.19
C ASP A 15 7.26 -16.31 0.11
N GLU A 16 6.82 -16.93 1.20
CA GLU A 16 5.52 -17.61 1.31
C GLU A 16 4.36 -16.62 1.11
N LEU A 17 4.42 -15.44 1.74
CA LEU A 17 3.39 -14.42 1.60
C LEU A 17 3.31 -13.89 0.15
N PHE A 18 4.45 -13.64 -0.49
CA PHE A 18 4.49 -13.18 -1.88
C PHE A 18 3.98 -14.25 -2.83
N LEU A 19 4.35 -15.51 -2.60
CA LEU A 19 3.86 -16.64 -3.38
C LEU A 19 2.34 -16.82 -3.21
N ASP A 20 1.83 -16.81 -1.98
CA ASP A 20 0.39 -16.92 -1.70
C ASP A 20 -0.38 -15.76 -2.34
N ALA A 21 0.13 -14.53 -2.18
CA ALA A 21 -0.50 -13.35 -2.74
C ALA A 21 -0.54 -13.37 -4.27
N GLN A 22 0.53 -13.86 -4.92
CA GLN A 22 0.59 -14.01 -6.36
C GLN A 22 -0.38 -15.10 -6.86
N ILE A 23 -0.40 -16.27 -6.22
CA ILE A 23 -1.30 -17.39 -6.60
C ILE A 23 -2.77 -17.01 -6.43
N ARG A 24 -3.09 -16.31 -5.34
CA ARG A 24 -4.47 -15.99 -4.96
C ARG A 24 -4.91 -14.60 -5.41
N ASN A 25 -4.07 -13.86 -6.13
CA ASN A 25 -4.31 -12.47 -6.53
C ASN A 25 -4.75 -11.58 -5.36
N ILE A 26 -4.00 -11.63 -4.25
CA ILE A 26 -4.26 -10.82 -3.07
C ILE A 26 -3.50 -9.49 -3.17
N GLN A 27 -4.20 -8.40 -2.89
CA GLN A 27 -3.56 -7.09 -2.77
C GLN A 27 -2.78 -7.01 -1.47
N LEU A 28 -1.55 -6.52 -1.55
CA LEU A 28 -0.70 -6.27 -0.40
C LEU A 28 -0.48 -4.77 -0.23
N PHE A 29 -0.41 -4.34 1.02
CA PHE A 29 0.01 -3.01 1.45
C PHE A 29 1.49 -3.06 1.83
N PHE A 30 2.30 -2.26 1.14
CA PHE A 30 3.76 -2.17 1.30
C PHE A 30 4.13 -0.83 1.92
N THR A 31 5.08 -0.86 2.85
CA THR A 31 5.67 0.35 3.45
C THR A 31 7.19 0.29 3.31
N PHE A 32 7.78 1.37 2.82
CA PHE A 32 9.20 1.45 2.51
C PHE A 32 9.94 2.44 3.41
N ILE A 33 11.28 2.33 3.43
CA ILE A 33 12.19 3.15 4.25
C ILE A 33 12.14 4.65 3.96
N ASP A 34 11.76 5.03 2.75
CA ASP A 34 11.58 6.41 2.31
C ASP A 34 10.20 6.99 2.66
N ASN A 35 9.40 6.25 3.45
CA ASN A 35 8.01 6.51 3.78
C ASN A 35 7.03 6.41 2.60
N SER A 36 7.46 5.93 1.44
CA SER A 36 6.51 5.61 0.37
C SER A 36 5.67 4.40 0.78
N VAL A 37 4.40 4.41 0.35
CA VAL A 37 3.49 3.28 0.52
C VAL A 37 2.83 2.92 -0.80
N TYR A 38 2.59 1.63 -0.97
CA TYR A 38 1.94 1.10 -2.17
C TYR A 38 0.92 0.06 -1.77
N VAL A 39 -0.19 0.02 -2.50
CA VAL A 39 -1.08 -1.13 -2.53
C VAL A 39 -1.01 -1.71 -3.93
N GLY A 40 -0.80 -3.01 -4.03
CA GLY A 40 -0.68 -3.65 -5.34
C GLY A 40 -0.59 -5.16 -5.28
N TYR A 41 -0.44 -5.76 -6.45
CA TYR A 41 -0.28 -7.20 -6.63
C TYR A 41 1.18 -7.54 -6.86
N VAL A 42 1.69 -8.56 -6.19
CA VAL A 42 3.01 -9.12 -6.53
C VAL A 42 2.89 -9.86 -7.85
N VAL A 43 3.75 -9.52 -8.81
CA VAL A 43 3.80 -10.19 -10.12
C VAL A 43 5.07 -10.99 -10.33
N ASP A 44 6.09 -10.73 -9.52
CA ASP A 44 7.40 -11.35 -9.64
C ASP A 44 8.18 -11.17 -8.36
N PHE A 45 8.94 -12.20 -7.97
CA PHE A 45 9.91 -12.07 -6.91
C PHE A 45 11.02 -13.11 -7.11
N GLU A 46 12.26 -12.67 -6.95
CA GLU A 46 13.43 -13.51 -7.11
C GLU A 46 14.16 -13.64 -5.77
N SER A 47 13.91 -14.75 -5.08
CA SER A 47 14.66 -15.16 -3.87
C SER A 47 15.84 -16.01 -4.33
N PRO A 48 16.90 -15.38 -4.90
CA PRO A 48 17.85 -14.76 -3.98
C PRO A 48 18.32 -13.34 -4.34
N SER A 49 17.87 -12.76 -5.45
CA SER A 49 18.30 -11.40 -5.84
C SER A 49 17.83 -10.36 -4.82
N GLY A 50 16.77 -10.68 -4.07
CA GLY A 50 16.19 -9.81 -3.07
C GLY A 50 15.34 -8.70 -3.71
N TYR A 51 15.01 -8.83 -4.99
CA TYR A 51 14.09 -7.93 -5.68
C TYR A 51 12.71 -8.56 -5.82
N PHE A 52 11.71 -7.71 -5.88
CA PHE A 52 10.34 -8.09 -6.20
C PHE A 52 9.67 -6.99 -7.01
N SER A 53 8.71 -7.38 -7.84
CA SER A 53 7.96 -6.46 -8.67
C SER A 53 6.49 -6.51 -8.34
N ILE A 54 5.85 -5.34 -8.38
CA ILE A 54 4.42 -5.21 -8.16
C ILE A 54 3.74 -4.52 -9.35
N LEU A 55 2.45 -4.80 -9.49
CA LEU A 55 1.51 -3.94 -10.19
C LEU A 55 0.79 -3.08 -9.15
N PRO A 56 1.14 -1.79 -8.99
CA PRO A 56 0.50 -0.91 -8.04
C PRO A 56 -0.91 -0.54 -8.51
N VAL A 57 -1.82 -0.48 -7.53
CA VAL A 57 -3.20 -0.02 -7.68
C VAL A 57 -3.30 1.43 -7.20
N ILE A 58 -2.75 1.69 -6.02
CA ILE A 58 -2.71 3.02 -5.40
C ILE A 58 -1.38 3.20 -4.68
N SER A 59 -0.89 4.44 -4.64
CA SER A 59 0.34 4.79 -3.92
C SER A 59 0.21 6.11 -3.19
N GLY A 60 1.11 6.33 -2.26
CA GLY A 60 1.10 7.47 -1.38
C GLY A 60 2.32 7.52 -0.47
N TYR A 61 2.16 8.17 0.68
CA TYR A 61 3.21 8.29 1.67
C TYR A 61 2.67 8.17 3.10
N LEU A 62 3.52 7.69 4.00
CA LEU A 62 3.30 7.69 5.44
C LEU A 62 3.82 9.02 6.01
N ARG A 63 2.93 9.81 6.60
CA ARG A 63 3.32 11.02 7.31
C ARG A 63 3.78 10.63 8.72
N THR A 64 5.07 10.81 8.99
CA THR A 64 5.70 10.37 10.24
C THR A 64 5.22 11.12 11.48
N THR A 65 4.76 12.37 11.34
CA THR A 65 4.33 13.23 12.44
C THR A 65 3.08 12.74 13.15
N ASP A 66 2.14 12.15 12.41
CA ASP A 66 0.84 11.70 12.93
C ASP A 66 0.49 10.26 12.54
N ARG A 67 1.44 9.55 11.91
CA ARG A 67 1.29 8.14 11.47
C ARG A 67 0.12 7.92 10.52
N VAL A 68 -0.28 8.98 9.81
CA VAL A 68 -1.36 8.91 8.81
C VAL A 68 -0.78 8.49 7.47
N VAL A 69 -1.42 7.50 6.86
CA VAL A 69 -1.16 7.13 5.46
C VAL A 69 -2.01 8.03 4.57
N LYS A 70 -1.38 8.72 3.63
CA LYS A 70 -2.08 9.51 2.61
C LYS A 70 -1.85 8.92 1.24
N PHE A 71 -2.91 8.38 0.64
CA PHE A 71 -2.90 8.03 -0.77
C PHE A 71 -3.13 9.26 -1.63
N ASN A 72 -2.35 9.39 -2.71
CA ASN A 72 -2.43 10.55 -3.61
C ASN A 72 -2.44 10.18 -5.09
N THR A 73 -2.16 8.92 -5.42
CA THR A 73 -2.00 8.47 -6.81
C THR A 73 -2.75 7.17 -7.03
N SER A 74 -3.81 7.22 -7.84
CA SER A 74 -4.53 6.05 -8.34
C SER A 74 -3.98 5.63 -9.71
N HIS A 75 -3.33 4.48 -9.74
CA HIS A 75 -2.70 3.95 -10.96
C HIS A 75 -3.73 3.32 -11.91
N ILE A 76 -4.81 2.76 -11.36
CA ILE A 76 -5.93 2.25 -12.15
C ILE A 76 -6.59 3.40 -12.94
N ASP A 77 -6.80 4.55 -12.30
CA ASP A 77 -7.41 5.69 -12.99
C ASP A 77 -6.46 6.30 -14.02
N ALA A 78 -5.15 6.33 -13.74
CA ALA A 78 -4.16 6.74 -14.72
C ALA A 78 -4.16 5.83 -15.96
N LEU A 79 -4.26 4.50 -15.76
CA LEU A 79 -4.36 3.52 -16.84
C LEU A 79 -5.65 3.67 -17.64
N LYS A 80 -6.81 3.79 -16.96
CA LYS A 80 -8.12 3.97 -17.61
C LYS A 80 -8.19 5.25 -18.45
N ASN A 81 -7.50 6.30 -18.01
CA ASN A 81 -7.44 7.58 -18.72
C ASN A 81 -6.34 7.62 -19.80
N GLY A 82 -5.66 6.50 -20.08
CA GLY A 82 -4.61 6.42 -21.09
C GLY A 82 -3.36 7.24 -20.78
N ARG A 83 -3.15 7.63 -19.51
CA ARG A 83 -1.97 8.41 -19.09
C ARG A 83 -0.71 7.56 -18.99
N ILE A 84 -0.89 6.25 -18.81
CA ILE A 84 0.17 5.25 -18.68
C ILE A 84 -0.27 3.96 -19.40
N GLU A 85 0.68 3.19 -19.92
CA GLU A 85 0.41 1.86 -20.45
C GLU A 85 0.62 0.78 -19.38
N LEU A 86 -0.06 -0.36 -19.51
CA LEU A 86 0.05 -1.47 -18.55
C LEU A 86 1.49 -2.00 -18.42
N LYS A 87 2.25 -2.01 -19.53
CA LYS A 87 3.65 -2.45 -19.56
C LYS A 87 4.56 -1.56 -18.70
N ASP A 88 4.20 -0.29 -18.54
CA ASP A 88 4.98 0.72 -17.81
C ASP A 88 4.60 0.78 -16.33
N LEU A 89 3.57 0.03 -15.92
CA LEU A 89 3.04 0.05 -14.56
C LEU A 89 3.83 -0.85 -13.59
N ARG A 90 4.66 -1.75 -14.09
CA ARG A 90 5.45 -2.67 -13.25
C ARG A 90 6.54 -1.88 -12.51
N ILE A 91 6.50 -1.91 -11.18
CA ILE A 91 7.54 -1.29 -10.34
C ILE A 91 8.32 -2.37 -9.61
N THR A 92 9.64 -2.32 -9.69
CA THR A 92 10.55 -3.26 -9.03
C THR A 92 11.22 -2.58 -7.83
N PHE A 93 11.21 -3.27 -6.68
CA PHE A 93 11.78 -2.80 -5.43
C PHE A 93 12.84 -3.76 -4.90
N ASN A 94 13.78 -3.22 -4.12
CA ASN A 94 14.67 -4.03 -3.31
C ASN A 94 14.00 -4.37 -1.97
N ARG A 95 14.00 -5.64 -1.57
CA ARG A 95 13.42 -6.12 -0.31
C ARG A 95 14.08 -5.49 0.91
N LYS A 96 15.34 -5.03 0.81
CA LYS A 96 16.02 -4.32 1.90
C LYS A 96 15.37 -2.98 2.24
N ASP A 97 14.66 -2.38 1.29
CA ASP A 97 13.98 -1.11 1.45
C ASP A 97 12.56 -1.28 2.01
N LEU A 98 12.08 -2.53 2.13
CA LEU A 98 10.76 -2.86 2.65
C LEU A 98 10.78 -2.89 4.19
N ILE A 99 10.05 -1.97 4.82
CA ILE A 99 9.82 -1.97 6.27
C ILE A 99 8.80 -3.05 6.64
N SER A 100 7.66 -3.06 5.95
CA SER A 100 6.57 -3.98 6.27
C SER A 100 5.69 -4.27 5.06
N VAL A 101 5.06 -5.44 5.08
CA VAL A 101 4.03 -5.83 4.14
C VAL A 101 2.87 -6.49 4.89
N LYS A 102 1.65 -6.20 4.47
CA LYS A 102 0.41 -6.75 5.05
C LYS A 102 -0.60 -7.02 3.95
N VAL A 103 -1.54 -7.93 4.19
CA VAL A 103 -2.70 -8.08 3.31
C VAL A 103 -3.52 -6.79 3.35
N PHE A 104 -3.85 -6.25 2.18
CA PHE A 104 -4.71 -5.09 2.06
C PHE A 104 -6.17 -5.54 2.01
N ILE A 105 -6.98 -4.98 2.90
CA ILE A 105 -8.40 -5.31 3.04
C ILE A 105 -9.18 -3.99 2.89
N PRO A 106 -9.72 -3.70 1.69
CA PRO A 106 -10.30 -2.39 1.38
C PRO A 106 -11.38 -1.93 2.37
N HIS A 107 -12.27 -2.85 2.78
CA HIS A 107 -13.40 -2.53 3.65
C HIS A 107 -13.00 -2.04 5.05
N ILE A 108 -11.81 -2.41 5.54
CA ILE A 108 -11.30 -1.90 6.83
C ILE A 108 -10.93 -0.43 6.71
N TYR A 109 -10.39 -0.01 5.56
CA TYR A 109 -9.98 1.37 5.33
C TYR A 109 -11.14 2.30 4.99
N GLU A 110 -12.18 1.78 4.34
CA GLU A 110 -13.40 2.55 4.04
C GLU A 110 -14.19 2.90 5.31
N GLN A 111 -14.22 2.01 6.31
CA GLN A 111 -14.95 2.25 7.57
C GLN A 111 -14.22 3.21 8.52
N GLU A 112 -12.88 3.17 8.56
CA GLU A 112 -12.08 3.95 9.51
C GLU A 112 -11.71 5.35 8.99
N PHE A 113 -11.76 5.57 7.67
CA PHE A 113 -11.27 6.82 7.05
C PHE A 113 -12.24 7.45 6.04
N SER A 114 -13.47 6.96 5.93
CA SER A 114 -14.52 7.77 5.29
C SER A 114 -14.68 9.03 6.15
N PRO A 115 -14.53 10.24 5.59
CA PRO A 115 -14.94 11.44 6.30
C PRO A 115 -16.41 11.22 6.62
N SER A 116 -16.74 11.09 7.91
CA SER A 116 -18.13 11.22 8.35
C SER A 116 -18.65 12.47 7.67
N GLU A 117 -19.73 12.33 6.89
CA GLU A 117 -20.38 13.46 6.25
C GLU A 117 -20.57 14.52 7.33
N VAL A 118 -19.83 15.62 7.22
CA VAL A 118 -20.01 16.76 8.09
C VAL A 118 -21.39 17.30 7.71
N ASP A 119 -22.38 17.01 8.54
CA ASP A 119 -23.74 17.49 8.38
C ASP A 119 -23.73 19.01 8.59
N TYR A 120 -23.74 19.77 7.50
CA TYR A 120 -23.78 21.24 7.50
C TYR A 120 -25.23 21.78 7.66
N SER A 121 -26.18 20.98 8.15
CA SER A 121 -27.59 21.41 8.26
C SER A 121 -27.83 22.51 9.30
N ASP A 122 -26.88 22.82 10.19
CA ASP A 122 -27.07 23.81 11.26
C ASP A 122 -26.80 25.27 10.86
N GLU A 123 -26.18 25.57 9.71
CA GLU A 123 -25.82 26.96 9.34
C GLU A 123 -26.85 27.74 8.52
N GLN A 124 -27.98 27.13 8.11
CA GLN A 124 -29.00 27.86 7.34
C GLN A 124 -30.10 28.55 8.17
N ASN A 125 -30.11 28.41 9.50
CA ASN A 125 -31.20 28.95 10.34
C ASN A 125 -30.89 30.31 11.02
N ALA A 126 -29.76 30.96 10.71
CA ALA A 126 -29.36 32.20 11.40
C ALA A 126 -29.52 33.50 10.56
N MET A 127 -30.03 33.44 9.33
CA MET A 127 -30.13 34.63 8.44
C MET A 127 -31.55 35.05 8.05
N SER A 128 -32.55 34.76 8.90
CA SER A 128 -33.93 35.24 8.69
C SER A 128 -34.43 35.99 9.92
N PHE A 129 -33.94 37.22 10.10
CA PHE A 129 -34.62 38.24 10.91
C PHE A 129 -34.61 39.55 10.11
N GLU A 130 -35.67 39.75 9.32
CA GLU A 130 -36.17 41.09 8.95
C GLU A 130 -37.40 41.39 9.81
#